data_AF-R4LL01-F1
#
_entry.id   AF-R4LL01-F1
#
_cell.length_a   1.000
_cell.length_b   1.000
_cell.length_c   1.000
_cell.angle_alpha   90.00
_cell.angle_beta   90.00
_cell.angle_gamma   90.00
#
_symmetry.space_group_name_H-M   'P 1'
#
loop_
_entity.id
_entity.type
_entity.pdbx_description
1 polymer ?
#
loop_
_entity_poly.entity_id
_entity_poly.type
_entity_poly.pdbx_seq_one_letter_code
_entity_poly.pdbx_strand_id
1 'polypeptide(L)'
;MRSGPGNDERFARLAANAEAIAAAAEEDAQVLDVLAGQATAGAGFAAELAGQRRRLAGRERQAAGAYRAHRLPPRNPDDGEQAEFAAEQRASDVRWRDEEREQHRREAEERERRWVSQHTARDRRADARDRRADARDKRADERDEQADERDRTADDRDRTADQREIDSQRD
;
A
#
# COMPACT_ATOMS: atom_id res chain seq x y z
N MET A 1 -46.41 -8.45 -31.99
CA MET A 1 -46.00 -7.20 -32.66
C MET A 1 -45.34 -7.57 -33.98
N ARG A 2 -45.99 -7.31 -35.12
CA ARG A 2 -45.38 -7.55 -36.44
C ARG A 2 -44.44 -6.38 -36.71
N SER A 3 -43.17 -6.66 -36.98
CA SER A 3 -42.22 -5.67 -37.49
C SER A 3 -42.85 -5.00 -38.71
N GLY A 4 -42.83 -3.66 -38.75
CA GLY A 4 -43.29 -2.95 -39.94
C GLY A 4 -42.40 -3.29 -41.14
N PRO A 5 -42.91 -3.24 -42.37
CA PRO A 5 -42.18 -3.66 -43.58
C PRO A 5 -40.80 -2.98 -43.73
N GLY A 6 -40.64 -1.75 -43.24
CA GLY A 6 -39.35 -1.04 -43.27
C GLY A 6 -38.29 -1.56 -42.28
N ASN A 7 -38.67 -2.29 -41.23
CA ASN A 7 -37.70 -2.92 -40.33
C ASN A 7 -37.14 -4.20 -40.96
N ASP A 8 -37.97 -4.94 -41.70
CA ASP A 8 -37.55 -6.20 -42.29
C ASP A 8 -36.54 -5.99 -43.42
N GLU A 9 -36.74 -4.96 -44.25
CA GLU A 9 -35.78 -4.55 -45.27
C GLU A 9 -34.44 -4.10 -44.67
N ARG A 10 -34.47 -3.38 -43.53
CA ARG A 10 -33.25 -2.95 -42.83
C ARG A 10 -32.44 -4.13 -42.30
N PHE A 11 -33.08 -5.09 -41.65
CA PHE A 11 -32.43 -6.30 -41.15
C PHE A 11 -31.89 -7.17 -42.28
N ALA A 12 -32.62 -7.31 -43.39
CA ALA A 12 -32.15 -8.01 -44.58
C ALA A 12 -30.88 -7.36 -45.18
N ARG A 13 -30.86 -6.02 -45.25
CA ARG A 13 -29.69 -5.28 -45.77
C ARG A 13 -28.48 -5.40 -44.85
N LEU A 14 -28.68 -5.36 -43.53
CA LEU A 14 -27.63 -5.58 -42.54
C LEU A 14 -27.08 -7.01 -42.60
N ALA A 15 -27.95 -8.01 -42.77
CA ALA A 15 -27.53 -9.39 -42.95
C ALA A 15 -26.67 -9.57 -44.19
N ALA A 16 -27.10 -9.03 -45.34
CA ALA A 16 -26.35 -9.10 -46.60
C ALA A 16 -24.98 -8.40 -46.50
N ASN A 17 -24.92 -7.24 -45.85
CA ASN A 17 -23.66 -6.54 -45.62
C ASN A 17 -22.70 -7.36 -44.73
N ALA A 18 -23.21 -7.97 -43.65
CA ALA A 18 -22.41 -8.82 -42.77
C ALA A 18 -21.91 -10.08 -43.50
N GLU A 19 -22.73 -10.72 -44.34
CA GLU A 19 -22.28 -11.84 -45.18
C GLU A 19 -21.18 -11.42 -46.16
N ALA A 20 -21.29 -10.23 -46.76
CA ALA A 20 -20.27 -9.72 -47.68
C ALA A 20 -18.94 -9.46 -46.97
N ILE A 21 -18.96 -8.88 -45.76
CA ILE A 21 -17.76 -8.66 -44.96
C ILE A 21 -17.15 -10.00 -44.54
N ALA A 22 -17.99 -10.98 -44.17
CA ALA A 22 -17.51 -12.31 -43.80
C ALA A 22 -16.80 -13.01 -44.97
N ALA A 23 -17.39 -12.95 -46.17
CA ALA A 23 -16.81 -13.53 -47.38
C ALA A 23 -15.47 -12.87 -47.74
N ALA A 24 -15.40 -11.53 -47.73
CA ALA A 24 -14.16 -10.80 -47.99
C ALA A 24 -13.06 -11.13 -46.96
N ALA A 25 -13.41 -11.25 -45.68
CA ALA A 25 -12.47 -11.64 -44.63
C ALA A 25 -11.98 -13.10 -44.78
N GLU A 26 -12.82 -14.01 -45.27
CA GLU A 26 -12.42 -15.40 -45.55
C GLU A 26 -11.49 -15.48 -46.77
N GLU A 27 -11.77 -14.70 -47.81
CA GLU A 27 -10.90 -14.55 -48.98
C GLU A 27 -9.53 -13.98 -48.59
N ASP A 28 -9.50 -12.90 -47.81
CA ASP A 28 -8.26 -12.33 -47.27
C ASP A 28 -7.46 -13.37 -46.48
N ALA A 29 -8.12 -14.19 -45.65
CA ALA A 29 -7.46 -15.23 -44.88
C ALA A 29 -6.84 -16.31 -45.78
N GLN A 30 -7.52 -16.71 -46.85
CA GLN A 30 -7.00 -17.69 -47.81
C GLN A 30 -5.78 -17.14 -48.55
N VAL A 31 -5.80 -15.88 -48.97
CA VAL A 31 -4.64 -15.22 -49.60
C VAL A 31 -3.45 -15.18 -48.64
N LEU A 32 -3.70 -14.85 -47.36
CA LEU A 32 -2.65 -14.79 -46.34
C LEU A 32 -2.06 -16.16 -46.00
N ASP A 33 -2.85 -17.23 -45.99
CA ASP A 33 -2.33 -18.60 -45.81
C ASP A 33 -1.41 -19.00 -46.97
N VAL A 34 -1.78 -18.67 -48.21
CA VAL A 34 -0.94 -18.92 -49.39
C VAL A 34 0.39 -18.17 -49.27
N LEU A 35 0.35 -16.91 -48.87
CA LEU A 35 1.55 -16.10 -48.63
C LEU A 35 2.41 -16.66 -47.49
N ALA A 36 1.79 -17.11 -46.40
CA ALA A 36 2.48 -17.73 -45.27
C ALA A 36 3.19 -19.04 -45.67
N GLY A 37 2.61 -19.81 -46.60
CA GLY A 37 3.20 -21.03 -47.13
C GLY A 37 4.36 -20.80 -48.11
N GLN A 38 4.44 -19.62 -48.73
CA GLN A 38 5.47 -19.29 -49.73
C GLN A 38 6.65 -18.49 -49.16
N ALA A 39 6.46 -17.73 -48.08
CA ALA A 39 7.49 -16.88 -47.51
C ALA A 39 8.17 -17.53 -46.29
N THR A 40 9.49 -17.70 -46.31
CA THR A 40 10.26 -18.19 -45.14
C THR A 40 10.47 -17.11 -44.09
N ALA A 41 10.58 -15.84 -44.50
CA ALA A 41 10.59 -14.68 -43.62
C ALA A 41 9.18 -14.06 -43.57
N GLY A 42 8.60 -13.94 -42.38
CA GLY A 42 7.26 -13.35 -42.19
C GLY A 42 6.08 -14.32 -42.20
N ALA A 43 6.32 -15.64 -42.35
CA ALA A 43 5.29 -16.67 -42.26
C ALA A 43 4.43 -16.56 -40.99
N GLY A 44 5.08 -16.29 -39.84
CA GLY A 44 4.38 -16.13 -38.56
C GLY A 44 3.40 -14.96 -38.55
N PHE A 45 3.78 -13.82 -39.12
CA PHE A 45 2.91 -12.65 -39.21
C PHE A 45 1.74 -12.85 -40.18
N ALA A 46 2.00 -13.45 -41.35
CA ALA A 46 0.95 -13.77 -42.32
C ALA A 46 -0.04 -14.80 -41.75
N ALA A 47 0.44 -15.83 -41.04
CA ALA A 47 -0.40 -16.81 -40.37
C ALA A 47 -1.23 -16.20 -39.23
N GLU A 48 -0.64 -15.28 -38.45
CA GLU A 48 -1.36 -14.54 -37.42
C GLU A 48 -2.48 -13.69 -38.02
N LEU A 49 -2.18 -12.94 -39.09
CA LEU A 49 -3.16 -12.10 -39.77
C LEU A 49 -4.27 -12.93 -40.43
N ALA A 50 -3.94 -14.09 -41.02
CA ALA A 50 -4.94 -15.04 -41.52
C ALA A 50 -5.86 -15.55 -40.40
N GLY A 51 -5.30 -15.83 -39.22
CA GLY A 51 -6.05 -16.17 -38.02
C GLY A 51 -6.97 -15.05 -37.52
N GLN A 52 -6.52 -13.79 -37.59
CA GLN A 52 -7.36 -12.63 -37.26
C GLN A 52 -8.52 -12.48 -38.27
N ARG A 53 -8.25 -12.64 -39.58
CA ARG A 53 -9.25 -12.56 -40.64
C ARG A 53 -10.31 -13.66 -40.56
N ARG A 54 -9.93 -14.90 -40.25
CA ARG A 54 -10.88 -16.00 -39.96
C ARG A 54 -11.80 -15.69 -38.78
N ARG A 55 -11.26 -15.10 -37.70
CA ARG A 55 -12.07 -14.69 -36.53
C ARG A 55 -13.09 -13.62 -36.90
N LEU A 56 -12.69 -12.63 -37.70
CA LEU A 56 -13.62 -11.62 -38.23
C LEU A 56 -14.72 -12.26 -39.08
N ALA A 57 -14.37 -13.15 -40.01
CA ALA A 57 -15.33 -13.87 -40.84
C ALA A 57 -16.35 -14.67 -40.01
N GLY A 58 -15.90 -15.31 -38.93
CA GLY A 58 -16.78 -15.99 -37.98
C GLY A 58 -17.78 -15.05 -37.29
N ARG A 59 -17.32 -13.88 -36.82
CA ARG A 59 -18.18 -12.87 -36.17
C ARG A 59 -19.24 -12.32 -37.12
N GLU A 60 -18.84 -11.98 -38.34
CA GLU A 60 -19.75 -11.40 -39.33
C GLU A 60 -20.80 -12.42 -39.81
N ARG A 61 -20.44 -13.71 -39.92
CA ARG A 61 -21.42 -14.79 -40.15
C ARG A 61 -22.44 -14.90 -39.01
N GLN A 62 -21.99 -14.81 -37.76
CA GLN A 62 -22.87 -14.82 -36.60
C GLN A 62 -23.79 -13.58 -36.59
N ALA A 63 -23.26 -12.40 -36.94
CA ALA A 63 -24.03 -11.18 -37.06
C ALA A 63 -25.09 -11.26 -38.17
N ALA A 64 -24.74 -11.80 -39.34
CA ALA A 64 -25.69 -12.07 -40.41
C ALA A 64 -26.83 -13.02 -39.96
N GLY A 65 -26.50 -14.05 -39.17
CA GLY A 65 -27.50 -14.94 -38.56
C GLY A 65 -28.43 -14.20 -37.60
N ALA A 66 -27.87 -13.34 -36.74
CA ALA A 66 -28.65 -12.54 -35.80
C ALA A 66 -29.59 -11.55 -36.54
N TYR A 67 -29.10 -10.85 -37.56
CA TYR A 67 -29.90 -9.93 -38.37
C TYR A 67 -31.03 -10.65 -39.12
N ARG A 68 -30.78 -11.84 -39.68
CA ARG A 68 -31.84 -12.68 -40.28
C ARG A 68 -32.91 -13.11 -39.27
N ALA A 69 -32.54 -13.24 -38.00
CA ALA A 69 -33.47 -13.51 -36.91
C ALA A 69 -34.13 -12.23 -36.33
N HIS A 70 -33.93 -11.07 -36.96
CA HIS A 70 -34.34 -9.74 -36.46
C HIS A 70 -33.86 -9.46 -35.03
N ARG A 71 -32.66 -9.95 -34.69
CA ARG A 71 -31.97 -9.70 -33.42
C ARG A 71 -30.73 -8.86 -33.67
N LEU A 72 -30.37 -8.05 -32.68
CA LEU A 72 -29.03 -7.45 -32.67
C LEU A 72 -28.01 -8.56 -32.40
N PRO A 73 -26.85 -8.56 -33.09
CA PRO A 73 -25.77 -9.45 -32.74
C PRO A 73 -25.37 -9.24 -31.28
N PRO A 74 -24.90 -10.29 -30.58
CA PRO A 74 -24.32 -10.10 -29.26
C PRO A 74 -23.20 -9.05 -29.36
N ARG A 75 -23.14 -8.15 -28.38
CA ARG A 75 -21.98 -7.27 -28.19
C ARG A 75 -20.73 -8.16 -28.11
N ASN A 76 -19.63 -7.71 -28.72
CA ASN A 76 -18.42 -8.48 -29.06
C ASN A 76 -18.17 -9.66 -28.10
N PRO A 77 -17.95 -10.90 -28.57
CA PRO A 77 -17.66 -12.03 -27.68
C PRO A 77 -16.40 -11.80 -26.82
N ASP A 78 -15.48 -10.94 -27.26
CA ASP A 78 -14.31 -10.51 -26.49
C ASP A 78 -14.64 -9.59 -25.31
N ASP A 79 -15.84 -9.00 -25.26
CA ASP A 79 -16.24 -8.08 -24.19
C ASP A 79 -16.29 -8.80 -22.83
N GLY A 80 -16.57 -10.12 -22.83
CA GLY A 80 -16.54 -10.96 -21.62
C GLY A 80 -15.12 -11.17 -21.10
N GLU A 81 -14.21 -11.61 -21.98
CA GLU A 81 -12.80 -11.84 -21.61
C GLU A 81 -12.09 -10.54 -21.21
N GLN A 82 -12.37 -9.43 -21.91
CA GLN A 82 -11.84 -8.11 -21.56
C GLN A 82 -12.40 -7.62 -20.22
N ALA A 83 -13.67 -7.87 -19.92
CA ALA A 83 -14.27 -7.50 -18.65
C ALA A 83 -13.71 -8.32 -17.48
N GLU A 84 -13.48 -9.62 -17.67
CA GLU A 84 -12.85 -10.49 -16.68
C GLU A 84 -11.40 -10.08 -16.42
N PHE A 85 -10.62 -9.83 -17.47
CA PHE A 85 -9.25 -9.34 -17.34
C PHE A 85 -9.18 -7.97 -16.64
N ALA A 86 -10.11 -7.07 -16.94
CA ALA A 86 -10.23 -5.79 -16.25
C ALA A 86 -10.69 -5.93 -14.79
N ALA A 87 -11.50 -6.94 -14.47
CA ALA A 87 -11.88 -7.26 -13.09
C ALA A 87 -10.69 -7.83 -12.30
N GLU A 88 -9.90 -8.71 -12.92
CA GLU A 88 -8.70 -9.29 -12.32
C GLU A 88 -7.63 -8.22 -12.06
N GLN A 89 -7.37 -7.32 -13.01
CA GLN A 89 -6.47 -6.19 -12.80
C GLN A 89 -6.92 -5.31 -11.64
N ARG A 90 -8.22 -4.96 -11.57
CA ARG A 90 -8.75 -4.18 -10.45
C ARG A 90 -8.62 -4.92 -9.12
N ALA A 91 -8.82 -6.24 -9.10
CA ALA A 91 -8.62 -7.03 -7.90
C ALA A 91 -7.15 -7.06 -7.45
N SER A 92 -6.22 -7.15 -8.40
CA SER A 92 -4.79 -7.08 -8.14
C SER A 92 -4.38 -5.70 -7.58
N ASP A 93 -4.88 -4.62 -8.18
CA ASP A 93 -4.64 -3.25 -7.70
C ASP A 93 -5.15 -3.03 -6.27
N VAL A 94 -6.34 -3.56 -5.94
CA VAL A 94 -6.91 -3.47 -4.59
C VAL A 94 -6.03 -4.23 -3.60
N ARG A 95 -5.58 -5.45 -3.93
CA ARG A 95 -4.68 -6.23 -3.07
C ARG A 95 -3.37 -5.49 -2.84
N TRP A 96 -2.77 -4.93 -3.89
CA TRP A 96 -1.52 -4.18 -3.77
C TRP A 96 -1.68 -2.95 -2.86
N ARG A 97 -2.78 -2.20 -3.00
CA ARG A 97 -3.09 -1.06 -2.11
C ARG A 97 -3.34 -1.48 -0.67
N ASP A 98 -3.97 -2.63 -0.44
CA ASP A 98 -4.17 -3.17 0.91
C ASP A 98 -2.85 -3.60 1.55
N GLU A 99 -1.97 -4.26 0.79
CA GLU A 99 -0.62 -4.62 1.23
C GLU A 99 0.23 -3.38 1.56
N GLU A 100 0.17 -2.34 0.73
CA GLU A 100 0.88 -1.08 0.96
C GLU A 100 0.37 -0.37 2.23
N ARG A 101 -0.96 -0.31 2.42
CA ARG A 101 -1.56 0.21 3.66
C ARG A 101 -1.11 -0.57 4.89
N GLU A 102 -1.05 -1.89 4.78
CA GLU A 102 -0.62 -2.77 5.85
C GLU A 102 0.85 -2.57 6.20
N GLN A 103 1.72 -2.41 5.20
CA GLN A 103 3.13 -2.09 5.40
C GLN A 103 3.30 -0.76 6.13
N HIS A 104 2.62 0.30 5.67
CA HIS A 104 2.65 1.59 6.35
C HIS A 104 2.13 1.53 7.79
N ARG A 105 1.10 0.72 8.06
CA ARG A 105 0.62 0.51 9.42
C ARG A 105 1.70 -0.13 10.29
N ARG A 106 2.37 -1.18 9.80
CA ARG A 106 3.47 -1.85 10.53
C ARG A 106 4.63 -0.90 10.80
N GLU A 107 5.04 -0.12 9.81
CA GLU A 107 6.10 0.88 9.98
C GLU A 107 5.72 1.95 11.02
N ALA A 108 4.47 2.40 11.03
CA ALA A 108 3.97 3.35 12.01
C ALA A 108 4.02 2.77 13.43
N GLU A 109 3.57 1.53 13.61
CA GLU A 109 3.64 0.83 14.89
C GLU A 109 5.09 0.62 15.35
N GLU A 110 6.00 0.23 14.46
CA GLU A 110 7.41 0.08 14.81
C GLU A 110 8.06 1.40 15.22
N ARG A 111 7.71 2.49 14.53
CA ARG A 111 8.16 3.84 14.88
C ARG A 111 7.65 4.24 16.25
N GLU A 112 6.39 3.95 16.55
CA GLU A 112 5.80 4.20 17.87
C GLU A 112 6.50 3.37 18.96
N ARG A 113 6.70 2.07 18.75
CA ARG A 113 7.43 1.20 19.69
C ARG A 113 8.84 1.73 19.97
N ARG A 114 9.55 2.17 18.93
CA ARG A 114 10.88 2.80 19.06
C ARG A 114 10.82 4.09 19.86
N TRP A 115 9.84 4.95 19.59
CA TRP A 115 9.65 6.21 20.29
C TRP A 115 9.35 5.99 21.79
N VAL A 116 8.39 5.13 22.11
CA VAL A 116 8.02 4.79 23.51
C VAL A 116 9.22 4.19 24.26
N SER A 117 9.95 3.27 23.63
CA SER A 117 11.13 2.64 24.24
C SER A 117 12.23 3.66 24.56
N GLN A 118 12.54 4.56 23.62
CA GLN A 118 13.51 5.62 23.85
C GLN A 118 13.08 6.59 24.95
N HIS A 119 11.80 7.01 24.94
CA HIS A 119 11.30 7.95 25.94
C HIS A 119 11.32 7.32 27.33
N THR A 120 10.84 6.08 27.47
CA THR A 120 10.87 5.33 28.73
C THR A 120 12.31 5.16 29.24
N ALA A 121 13.27 4.88 28.37
CA ALA A 121 14.67 4.76 28.76
C ALA A 121 15.27 6.10 29.21
N ARG A 122 14.88 7.21 28.57
CA ARG A 122 15.28 8.57 28.96
C ARG A 122 14.70 8.94 30.32
N ASP A 123 13.41 8.67 30.53
CA ASP A 123 12.72 8.98 31.78
C ASP A 123 13.35 8.23 32.96
N ARG A 124 13.58 6.92 32.81
CA ARG A 124 14.29 6.12 33.83
C ARG A 124 15.69 6.65 34.16
N ARG A 125 16.40 7.21 33.16
CA ARG A 125 17.71 7.83 33.38
C ARG A 125 17.59 9.17 34.11
N ALA A 126 16.54 9.95 33.86
CA ALA A 126 16.24 11.17 34.61
C ALA A 126 15.93 10.83 36.07
N ASP A 127 15.00 9.90 36.33
CA ASP A 127 14.65 9.45 37.68
C ASP A 127 15.85 8.92 38.47
N ALA A 128 16.81 8.27 37.79
CA ALA A 128 18.03 7.79 38.41
C ALA A 128 19.02 8.92 38.75
N ARG A 129 19.01 10.03 38.01
CA ARG A 129 19.81 11.22 38.32
C ARG A 129 19.20 11.98 39.48
N ASP A 130 17.89 12.15 39.50
CA ASP A 130 17.19 12.88 40.56
C ASP A 130 17.40 12.18 41.90
N ARG A 131 17.21 10.85 41.96
CA ARG A 131 17.52 10.06 43.17
C ARG A 131 18.97 10.18 43.65
N ARG A 132 19.92 10.38 42.73
CA ARG A 132 21.34 10.59 43.09
C ARG A 132 21.59 12.01 43.59
N ALA A 133 20.85 13.00 43.09
CA ALA A 133 20.89 14.37 43.59
C ALA A 133 20.33 14.39 45.01
N ASP A 134 19.13 13.84 45.24
CA ASP A 134 18.51 13.74 46.57
C ASP A 134 19.43 13.06 47.60
N ALA A 135 20.13 11.99 47.19
CA ALA A 135 21.08 11.30 48.06
C ALA A 135 22.33 12.13 48.39
N ARG A 136 22.75 13.05 47.51
CA ARG A 136 23.85 13.97 47.78
C ARG A 136 23.44 15.08 48.71
N ASP A 137 22.22 15.60 48.53
CA ASP A 137 21.66 16.66 49.37
C ASP A 137 21.50 16.18 50.80
N LYS A 138 20.92 14.99 51.01
CA LYS A 138 20.86 14.37 52.36
C LYS A 138 22.22 14.23 53.03
N ARG A 139 23.25 13.84 52.26
CA ARG A 139 24.62 13.74 52.79
C ARG A 139 25.24 15.10 53.08
N ALA A 140 24.79 16.17 52.41
CA ALA A 140 25.22 17.52 52.71
C ALA A 140 24.57 17.96 54.03
N ASP A 141 23.26 17.77 54.18
CA ASP A 141 22.53 18.05 55.41
C ASP A 141 23.15 17.32 56.62
N GLU A 142 23.45 16.02 56.49
CA GLU A 142 24.14 15.24 57.53
C GLU A 142 25.52 15.81 57.92
N ARG A 143 26.26 16.41 56.98
CA ARG A 143 27.56 17.03 57.26
C ARG A 143 27.40 18.37 57.95
N ASP A 144 26.37 19.13 57.60
CA ASP A 144 26.07 20.42 58.20
C ASP A 144 25.62 20.20 59.66
N GLU A 145 24.77 19.20 59.93
CA GLU A 145 24.40 18.81 61.30
C GLU A 145 25.62 18.42 62.16
N GLN A 146 26.57 17.67 61.59
CA GLN A 146 27.83 17.33 62.27
C GLN A 146 28.73 18.54 62.49
N ALA A 147 28.72 19.51 61.58
CA ALA A 147 29.47 20.75 61.76
C ALA A 147 28.88 21.55 62.93
N ASP A 148 27.56 21.73 62.95
CA ASP A 148 26.84 22.40 64.03
C ASP A 148 27.11 21.75 65.40
N GLU A 149 27.15 20.41 65.46
CA GLU A 149 27.45 19.69 66.72
C GLU A 149 28.89 19.93 67.20
N ARG A 150 29.85 20.00 66.28
CA ARG A 150 31.24 20.33 66.62
C ARG A 150 31.38 21.76 67.12
N ASP A 151 30.67 22.70 66.50
CA ASP A 151 30.69 24.12 66.91
C ASP A 151 30.09 24.28 68.31
N ARG A 152 28.96 23.64 68.60
CA ARG A 152 28.39 23.62 69.97
C ARG A 152 29.38 23.06 71.00
N THR A 153 30.07 21.98 70.63
CA THR A 153 31.08 21.36 71.52
C THR A 153 32.27 22.29 71.74
N ALA A 154 32.69 23.05 70.73
CA ALA A 154 33.74 24.04 70.86
C ALA A 154 33.31 25.19 71.79
N ASP A 155 32.12 25.75 71.57
CA ASP A 155 31.55 26.79 72.43
C ASP A 155 31.47 26.36 73.90
N ASP A 156 31.07 25.12 74.18
CA ASP A 156 31.00 24.58 75.55
C ASP A 156 32.39 24.48 76.20
N ARG A 157 33.43 24.13 75.43
CA ARG A 157 34.81 24.11 75.92
C ARG A 157 35.32 25.51 76.21
N ASP A 158 35.03 26.47 75.34
CA ASP A 158 35.43 27.86 75.54
C ASP A 158 34.77 28.44 76.79
N ARG A 159 33.46 28.23 76.98
CA ARG A 159 32.78 28.64 78.22
C ARG A 159 33.38 27.99 79.47
N THR A 160 33.80 26.72 79.38
CA THR A 160 34.46 26.03 80.49
C THR A 160 35.85 26.62 80.78
N ALA A 161 36.60 26.99 79.74
CA ALA A 161 37.90 27.62 79.88
C ALA A 161 37.77 29.01 80.52
N ASP A 162 36.84 29.83 80.03
CA ASP A 162 36.53 31.15 80.58
C ASP A 162 36.16 31.07 82.06
N GLN A 163 35.35 30.08 82.45
CA GLN A 163 34.97 29.89 83.85
C GLN A 163 36.19 29.55 84.73
N ARG A 164 37.10 28.69 84.26
CA ARG A 164 38.33 28.36 84.99
C ARG A 164 39.24 29.58 85.13
N GLU A 165 39.31 30.43 84.12
CA GLU A 165 40.06 31.68 84.18
C GLU A 165 39.49 32.62 85.24
N ILE A 166 38.16 32.80 85.27
CA ILE A 166 37.46 33.59 86.28
C ILE A 166 37.73 33.05 87.69
N ASP A 167 37.63 31.73 87.87
CA ASP A 167 37.86 31.10 89.18
C ASP A 167 39.32 31.29 89.63
N SER A 168 40.29 31.15 88.72
CA SER A 168 41.72 31.33 89.02
C SER A 168 42.12 32.76 89.40
N GLN A 169 41.33 33.76 89.02
CA GLN A 169 41.55 35.16 89.38
C GLN A 169 40.93 35.53 90.75
N ARG A 170 40.10 34.66 91.32
CA ARG A 170 39.42 34.88 92.59
C ARG A 170 40.10 34.25 93.81
N ASP A 171 41.00 33.30 93.58
CA ASP A 171 41.85 32.65 94.59
C ASP A 171 43.19 33.40 94.79
#